data_AF-A0A5A9ZQG1-F1
#
_entry.id   AF-A0A5A9ZQG1-F1
#
_cell.length_a   1.000
_cell.length_b   1.000
_cell.length_c   1.000
_cell.angle_alpha   90.00
_cell.angle_beta   90.00
_cell.angle_gamma   90.00
#
_symmetry.space_group_name_H-M   'P 1'
#
loop_
_entity.id
_entity.type
_entity.pdbx_description
1 polymer ?
#
loop_
_entity_poly.entity_id
_entity_poly.type
_entity_poly.pdbx_seq_one_letter_code
_entity_poly.pdbx_strand_id
1 'polypeptide(L)'
;MPRTPRSGKPPVRFPDPWLPVLAPARGPTAVAMYLRAHLYGAAVGRSVLDRCISAVDPEDRVRLVPLRAEFEEEIDTASRLLAVLSPLGTPGRRLVRLSAAVTLTALPVGPVLRDPLARLAVLEALRTLVVAKRSMWELLAASWVADGPASAAGRSGGEPDDNDDDNETGGPDTGRLLLGLADQARSQEELLEQLRRTYGLAVFE
;
A
#
# COMPACT_ATOMS: atom_id res chain seq x y z
N MET A 1 -1.67 53.90 41.33
CA MET A 1 -2.57 52.75 41.17
C MET A 1 -2.41 52.13 39.78
N PRO A 2 -2.62 50.81 39.63
CA PRO A 2 -1.82 49.93 38.79
C PRO A 2 -2.47 49.61 37.43
N ARG A 3 -1.60 49.18 36.50
CA ARG A 3 -1.92 48.62 35.19
C ARG A 3 -2.75 47.34 35.32
N THR A 4 -3.86 47.26 34.60
CA THR A 4 -4.53 45.98 34.26
C THR A 4 -4.11 45.53 32.86
N PRO A 5 -3.64 44.28 32.69
CA PRO A 5 -3.30 43.73 31.39
C PRO A 5 -4.42 42.83 30.82
N ARG A 6 -4.41 42.72 29.49
CA ARG A 6 -4.90 41.61 28.63
C ARG A 6 -6.41 41.44 28.42
N SER A 7 -6.79 41.50 27.14
CA SER A 7 -7.32 40.31 26.45
C SER A 7 -7.15 40.49 24.94
N GLY A 8 -5.97 40.14 24.42
CA GLY A 8 -5.80 39.88 23.00
C GLY A 8 -6.34 38.48 22.71
N LYS A 9 -7.61 38.37 22.33
CA LYS A 9 -8.07 37.16 21.64
C LYS A 9 -7.39 37.15 20.27
N PRO A 10 -6.67 36.10 19.88
CA PRO A 10 -6.25 35.97 18.49
C PRO A 10 -7.52 35.85 17.63
N PRO A 11 -7.57 36.41 16.41
CA PRO A 11 -8.68 36.13 15.53
C PRO A 11 -8.61 34.63 15.22
N VAL A 12 -9.62 33.89 15.68
CA VAL A 12 -9.92 32.56 15.16
C VAL A 12 -10.24 32.80 13.69
N ARG A 13 -9.25 32.64 12.81
CA ARG A 13 -9.49 32.51 11.37
C ARG A 13 -10.29 31.23 11.22
N PHE A 14 -11.61 31.37 11.14
CA PHE A 14 -12.43 30.34 10.53
C PHE A 14 -11.86 30.06 9.13
N PRO A 15 -11.72 28.79 8.74
CA PRO A 15 -11.32 28.47 7.37
C PRO A 15 -12.32 29.13 6.40
N ASP A 16 -11.77 29.72 5.34
CA ASP A 16 -12.49 30.45 4.31
C ASP A 16 -13.64 29.57 3.75
N PRO A 17 -14.90 30.03 3.71
CA PRO A 17 -16.03 29.27 3.16
C PRO A 17 -15.90 29.00 1.65
N TRP A 18 -14.89 29.58 1.00
CA TRP A 18 -14.56 29.39 -0.42
C TRP A 18 -13.47 28.34 -0.66
N LEU A 19 -12.88 27.76 0.39
CA LEU A 19 -12.13 26.52 0.21
C LEU A 19 -13.17 25.43 -0.05
N PRO A 20 -13.13 24.72 -1.20
CA PRO A 20 -14.01 23.58 -1.39
C PRO A 20 -13.76 22.65 -0.20
N VAL A 21 -14.79 22.50 0.64
CA VAL A 21 -14.86 21.38 1.57
C VAL A 21 -14.79 20.17 0.66
N LEU A 22 -13.58 19.62 0.50
CA LEU A 22 -13.37 18.43 -0.30
C LEU A 22 -14.23 17.37 0.37
N ALA A 23 -15.41 17.14 -0.20
CA ALA A 23 -16.28 16.06 0.24
C ALA A 23 -15.40 14.81 0.29
N PRO A 24 -15.53 13.96 1.32
CA PRO A 24 -14.74 12.73 1.41
C PRO A 24 -14.82 12.03 0.07
N ALA A 25 -13.68 11.77 -0.57
CA ALA A 25 -13.67 11.01 -1.80
C ALA A 25 -14.39 9.68 -1.50
N ARG A 26 -15.47 9.40 -2.24
CA ARG A 26 -16.22 8.14 -2.18
C ARG A 26 -16.16 7.49 -3.56
N GLY A 27 -16.36 6.17 -3.60
CA GLY A 27 -16.37 5.41 -4.84
C GLY A 27 -15.00 5.40 -5.56
N PRO A 28 -14.97 5.34 -6.91
CA PRO A 28 -13.76 5.05 -7.69
C PRO A 28 -12.55 5.95 -7.41
N THR A 29 -12.77 7.23 -7.11
CA THR A 29 -11.69 8.19 -6.80
C THR A 29 -10.97 7.85 -5.49
N ALA A 30 -11.72 7.43 -4.46
CA ALA A 30 -11.14 7.01 -3.19
C ALA A 30 -10.28 5.76 -3.36
N VAL A 31 -10.81 4.80 -4.12
CA VAL A 31 -10.11 3.56 -4.45
C VAL A 31 -8.86 3.83 -5.28
N ALA A 32 -8.92 4.74 -6.26
CA ALA A 32 -7.75 5.13 -7.04
C ALA A 32 -6.67 5.83 -6.19
N MET A 33 -7.06 6.66 -5.21
CA MET A 33 -6.09 7.22 -4.24
C MET A 33 -5.47 6.13 -3.39
N TYR A 34 -6.27 5.16 -2.96
CA TYR A 34 -5.84 4.04 -2.17
C TYR A 34 -4.81 3.16 -2.88
N LEU A 35 -5.10 2.77 -4.13
CA LEU A 35 -4.20 1.99 -4.97
C LEU A 35 -2.90 2.74 -5.29
N ARG A 36 -2.94 4.08 -5.42
CA ARG A 36 -1.70 4.87 -5.54
C ARG A 36 -0.83 4.78 -4.30
N ALA A 37 -1.41 4.94 -3.11
CA ALA A 37 -0.68 4.79 -1.86
C ALA A 37 -0.09 3.38 -1.75
N HIS A 38 -0.88 2.37 -2.13
CA HIS A 38 -0.45 0.97 -2.15
C HIS A 38 0.75 0.75 -3.09
N LEU A 39 0.69 1.26 -4.32
CA LEU A 39 1.79 1.15 -5.30
C LEU A 39 3.12 1.73 -4.78
N TYR A 40 3.06 2.88 -4.11
CA TYR A 40 4.26 3.45 -3.48
C TYR A 40 4.78 2.54 -2.35
N GLY A 41 3.88 2.05 -1.50
CA GLY A 41 4.22 1.13 -0.42
C GLY A 41 4.83 -0.18 -0.92
N ALA A 42 4.25 -0.79 -1.95
CA ALA A 42 4.74 -2.02 -2.56
C ALA A 42 6.14 -1.85 -3.17
N ALA A 43 6.41 -0.71 -3.82
CA ALA A 43 7.74 -0.42 -4.38
C ALA A 43 8.81 -0.18 -3.30
N VAL A 44 8.45 0.49 -2.20
CA VAL A 44 9.30 0.59 -1.02
C VAL A 44 9.56 -0.82 -0.47
N GLY A 45 8.52 -1.61 -0.26
CA GLY A 45 8.62 -2.98 0.25
C GLY A 45 9.52 -3.87 -0.61
N ARG A 46 9.40 -3.78 -1.94
CA ARG A 46 10.29 -4.50 -2.88
C ARG A 46 11.76 -4.16 -2.69
N SER A 47 12.05 -2.90 -2.39
CA SER A 47 13.41 -2.43 -2.16
C SER A 47 13.94 -2.80 -0.76
N VAL A 48 13.07 -2.79 0.25
CA VAL A 48 13.39 -3.30 1.59
C VAL A 48 13.65 -4.81 1.54
N LEU A 49 12.88 -5.57 0.75
CA LEU A 49 13.11 -6.99 0.51
C LEU A 49 14.51 -7.29 -0.02
N ASP A 50 15.00 -6.52 -1.00
CA ASP A 50 16.37 -6.70 -1.51
C ASP A 50 17.44 -6.48 -0.43
N ARG A 51 17.17 -5.58 0.51
CA ARG A 51 18.03 -5.36 1.68
C ARG A 51 17.95 -6.51 2.67
N CYS A 52 16.74 -7.01 2.96
CA CYS A 52 16.58 -8.21 3.79
C CYS A 52 17.36 -9.39 3.21
N ILE A 53 17.22 -9.67 1.91
CA ILE A 53 17.95 -10.77 1.24
C ILE A 53 19.47 -10.59 1.37
N SER A 54 19.96 -9.35 1.31
CA SER A 54 21.40 -9.07 1.47
C SER A 54 21.87 -9.18 2.93
N ALA A 55 20.96 -8.95 3.89
CA ALA A 55 21.27 -8.90 5.32
C ALA A 55 21.24 -10.28 5.99
N VAL A 56 20.39 -11.20 5.52
CA VAL A 56 20.23 -12.54 6.10
C VAL A 56 21.29 -13.54 5.61
N ASP A 57 21.39 -14.64 6.35
CA ASP A 57 22.32 -15.73 6.06
C ASP A 57 21.88 -16.54 4.83
N PRO A 58 22.80 -17.21 4.11
CA PRO A 58 22.52 -17.80 2.79
C PRO A 58 21.33 -18.78 2.75
N GLU A 59 21.12 -19.53 3.83
CA GLU A 59 20.01 -20.47 3.98
C GLU A 59 18.64 -19.79 4.04
N ASP A 60 18.56 -18.58 4.56
CA ASP A 60 17.30 -17.83 4.61
C ASP A 60 17.06 -17.02 3.33
N ARG A 61 18.12 -16.73 2.56
CA ARG A 61 17.98 -16.05 1.27
C ARG A 61 17.10 -16.84 0.31
N VAL A 62 17.25 -18.15 0.24
CA VAL A 62 16.42 -19.00 -0.63
C VAL A 62 14.93 -18.94 -0.28
N ARG A 63 14.59 -18.59 0.97
CA ARG A 63 13.21 -18.39 1.41
C ARG A 63 12.67 -16.99 1.07
N LEU A 64 13.52 -15.96 1.09
CA LEU A 64 13.12 -14.58 0.80
C LEU A 64 13.15 -14.21 -0.69
N VAL A 65 14.04 -14.82 -1.48
CA VAL A 65 14.18 -14.54 -2.92
C VAL A 65 12.87 -14.72 -3.71
N PRO A 66 12.06 -15.78 -3.48
CA PRO A 66 10.78 -15.97 -4.18
C PRO A 66 9.81 -14.79 -4.01
N LEU A 67 9.86 -14.10 -2.86
CA LEU A 67 8.98 -12.96 -2.58
C LEU A 67 9.16 -11.81 -3.58
N ARG A 68 10.28 -11.76 -4.32
CA ARG A 68 10.50 -10.73 -5.34
C ARG A 68 9.42 -10.76 -6.41
N ALA A 69 9.12 -11.95 -6.92
CA ALA A 69 8.11 -12.15 -7.96
C ALA A 69 6.72 -11.77 -7.42
N GLU A 70 6.42 -12.15 -6.18
CA GLU A 70 5.17 -11.81 -5.50
C GLU A 70 4.97 -10.30 -5.32
N PHE A 71 6.02 -9.54 -4.98
CA PHE A 71 5.96 -8.08 -4.92
C PHE A 71 5.84 -7.44 -6.31
N GLU A 72 6.47 -8.01 -7.33
CA GLU A 72 6.40 -7.52 -8.71
C GLU A 72 5.00 -7.74 -9.30
N GLU A 73 4.42 -8.93 -9.10
CA GLU A 73 3.05 -9.25 -9.49
C GLU A 73 2.03 -8.32 -8.82
N GLU A 74 2.23 -8.02 -7.54
CA GLU A 74 1.39 -7.05 -6.83
C GLU A 74 1.47 -5.66 -7.44
N ILE A 75 2.68 -5.15 -7.70
CA ILE A 75 2.88 -3.83 -8.29
C ILE A 75 2.19 -3.77 -9.67
N ASP A 76 2.32 -4.83 -10.46
CA ASP A 76 1.68 -4.90 -11.78
C ASP A 76 0.15 -4.98 -11.65
N THR A 77 -0.38 -5.75 -10.69
CA THR A 77 -1.82 -5.88 -10.43
C THR A 77 -2.43 -4.55 -9.96
N ALA A 78 -1.82 -3.91 -8.96
CA ALA A 78 -2.25 -2.60 -8.47
C ALA A 78 -2.18 -1.53 -9.56
N SER A 79 -1.18 -1.61 -10.45
CA SER A 79 -1.06 -0.71 -11.61
C SER A 79 -2.19 -0.94 -12.61
N ARG A 80 -2.50 -2.20 -12.96
CA ARG A 80 -3.63 -2.53 -13.85
C ARG A 80 -4.96 -2.04 -13.27
N LEU A 81 -5.25 -2.32 -12.00
CA LEU A 81 -6.46 -1.85 -11.34
C LEU A 81 -6.56 -0.31 -11.35
N LEU A 82 -5.45 0.38 -11.06
CA LEU A 82 -5.43 1.84 -11.06
C LEU A 82 -5.61 2.45 -12.46
N ALA A 83 -5.07 1.81 -13.50
CA ALA A 83 -5.20 2.27 -14.88
C ALA A 83 -6.68 2.27 -15.33
N VAL A 84 -7.47 1.30 -14.86
CA VAL A 84 -8.89 1.22 -15.19
C VAL A 84 -9.71 2.27 -14.41
N LEU A 85 -9.36 2.54 -13.15
CA LEU A 85 -10.14 3.44 -12.29
C LEU A 85 -9.83 4.93 -12.44
N SER A 86 -8.72 5.30 -13.10
CA SER A 86 -8.28 6.70 -13.09
C SER A 86 -7.77 7.21 -14.45
N PRO A 87 -8.37 8.30 -14.97
CA PRO A 87 -7.93 8.93 -16.22
C PRO A 87 -6.56 9.63 -16.08
N LEU A 88 -6.15 9.96 -14.85
CA LEU A 88 -4.84 10.55 -14.55
C LEU A 88 -3.68 9.54 -14.66
N GLY A 89 -3.96 8.29 -15.05
CA GLY A 89 -2.97 7.25 -15.28
C GLY A 89 -2.31 6.73 -14.00
N THR A 90 -1.60 5.62 -14.17
CA THR A 90 -0.74 5.03 -13.14
C THR A 90 0.52 5.88 -12.94
N PRO A 91 0.99 6.10 -11.69
CA PRO A 91 2.29 6.71 -11.44
C PRO A 91 3.38 6.04 -12.27
N GLY A 92 4.12 6.81 -13.06
CA GLY A 92 5.18 6.25 -13.91
C GLY A 92 6.29 5.59 -13.07
N ARG A 93 6.95 4.57 -13.65
CA ARG A 93 8.04 3.80 -13.00
C ARG A 93 9.10 4.68 -12.32
N ARG A 94 9.41 5.86 -12.86
CA ARG A 94 10.39 6.80 -12.30
C ARG A 94 9.95 7.40 -10.97
N LEU A 95 8.66 7.73 -10.83
CA LEU A 95 8.11 8.36 -9.63
C LEU A 95 8.04 7.34 -8.50
N VAL A 96 7.59 6.12 -8.81
CA VAL A 96 7.60 4.97 -7.91
C VAL A 96 9.01 4.65 -7.39
N ARG A 97 10.02 4.68 -8.27
CA ARG A 97 11.44 4.49 -7.90
C ARG A 97 11.99 5.60 -7.00
N LEU A 98 11.59 6.85 -7.24
CA LEU A 98 11.99 7.99 -6.40
C LEU A 98 11.39 7.88 -4.99
N SER A 99 10.12 7.48 -4.88
CA SER A 99 9.46 7.24 -3.59
C SER A 99 10.18 6.18 -2.78
N ALA A 100 10.54 5.06 -3.43
CA ALA A 100 11.35 4.02 -2.82
C ALA A 100 12.71 4.58 -2.35
N ALA A 101 13.42 5.32 -3.20
CA ALA A 101 14.72 5.90 -2.84
C ALA A 101 14.67 6.82 -1.60
N VAL A 102 13.63 7.65 -1.46
CA VAL A 102 13.47 8.57 -0.31
C VAL A 102 13.15 7.83 0.99
N THR A 103 12.32 6.79 0.97
CA THR A 103 12.05 6.01 2.20
C THR A 103 13.27 5.19 2.61
N LEU A 104 14.05 4.74 1.64
CA LEU A 104 15.25 3.94 1.83
C LEU A 104 16.45 4.71 2.40
N THR A 105 16.46 6.05 2.37
CA THR A 105 17.51 6.85 3.03
C THR A 105 17.41 6.85 4.56
N ALA A 106 16.25 6.49 5.11
CA ALA A 106 16.04 6.39 6.57
C ALA A 106 16.40 5.01 7.15
N LEU A 107 16.62 4.01 6.28
CA LEU A 107 17.01 2.66 6.67
C LEU A 107 18.52 2.49 6.50
N PRO A 108 19.22 1.81 7.43
CA PRO A 108 20.66 1.63 7.36
C PRO A 108 21.08 1.00 6.03
N VAL A 109 22.15 1.54 5.42
CA VAL A 109 22.68 1.09 4.13
C VAL A 109 24.14 0.67 4.30
N GLY A 110 24.54 -0.46 3.71
CA GLY A 110 25.95 -0.88 3.62
C GLY A 110 26.41 -1.88 4.70
N PRO A 111 27.72 -1.93 5.05
CA PRO A 111 28.33 -2.96 5.91
C PRO A 111 27.74 -3.04 7.33
N VAL A 112 26.87 -2.10 7.70
CA VAL A 112 26.01 -2.10 8.89
C VAL A 112 25.05 -3.29 8.94
N LEU A 113 24.74 -3.95 7.81
CA LEU A 113 23.89 -5.15 7.80
C LEU A 113 24.52 -6.40 8.45
N ARG A 114 25.79 -6.33 8.86
CA ARG A 114 26.42 -7.35 9.73
C ARG A 114 26.04 -7.19 11.19
N ASP A 115 25.54 -6.01 11.59
CA ASP A 115 25.03 -5.80 12.93
C ASP A 115 23.69 -6.54 13.11
N PRO A 116 23.56 -7.43 14.11
CA PRO A 116 22.34 -8.20 14.34
C PRO A 116 21.09 -7.32 14.56
N LEU A 117 21.24 -6.16 15.23
CA LEU A 117 20.13 -5.23 15.44
C LEU A 117 19.70 -4.55 14.14
N ALA A 118 20.64 -4.13 13.30
CA ALA A 118 20.32 -3.60 11.98
C ALA A 118 19.60 -4.63 11.10
N ARG A 119 20.06 -5.88 11.08
CA ARG A 119 19.40 -6.99 10.36
C ARG A 119 17.96 -7.18 10.84
N LEU A 120 17.75 -7.23 12.16
CA LEU A 120 16.43 -7.36 12.77
C LEU A 120 15.52 -6.17 12.44
N ALA A 121 16.07 -4.96 12.44
CA ALA A 121 15.32 -3.75 12.09
C ALA A 121 14.84 -3.76 10.64
N VAL A 122 15.64 -4.23 9.68
CA VAL A 122 15.20 -4.34 8.28
C VAL A 122 14.10 -5.42 8.13
N LEU A 123 14.23 -6.56 8.81
CA LEU A 123 13.18 -7.60 8.82
C LEU A 123 11.86 -7.09 9.40
N GLU A 124 11.90 -6.37 10.53
CA GLU A 124 10.70 -5.80 11.15
C GLU A 124 10.07 -4.69 10.29
N ALA A 125 10.89 -3.88 9.63
CA ALA A 125 10.40 -2.88 8.68
C ALA A 125 9.66 -3.54 7.50
N LEU A 126 10.23 -4.62 6.93
CA LEU A 126 9.58 -5.37 5.86
C LEU A 126 8.27 -6.01 6.34
N ARG A 127 8.28 -6.64 7.52
CA ARG A 127 7.10 -7.24 8.12
C ARG A 127 5.99 -6.20 8.34
N THR A 128 6.32 -5.04 8.88
CA THR A 128 5.37 -3.94 9.08
C THR A 128 4.74 -3.49 7.77
N LEU A 129 5.52 -3.39 6.68
CA LEU A 129 5.01 -3.07 5.35
C LEU A 129 4.07 -4.15 4.82
N VAL A 130 4.41 -5.43 4.99
CA VAL A 130 3.57 -6.56 4.58
C VAL A 130 2.24 -6.59 5.36
N VAL A 131 2.28 -6.33 6.68
CA VAL A 131 1.07 -6.21 7.51
C VAL A 131 0.19 -5.07 7.02
N ALA A 132 0.77 -3.89 6.78
CA ALA A 132 0.04 -2.75 6.24
C ALA A 132 -0.59 -3.09 4.88
N LYS A 133 0.19 -3.70 3.97
CA LYS A 133 -0.28 -4.20 2.67
C LYS A 133 -1.47 -5.16 2.80
N ARG A 134 -1.40 -6.16 3.69
CA ARG A 134 -2.50 -7.11 3.92
C ARG A 134 -3.77 -6.39 4.33
N SER A 135 -3.68 -5.59 5.39
CA SER A 135 -4.80 -4.80 5.88
C SER A 135 -5.37 -3.91 4.78
N MET A 136 -4.49 -3.44 3.88
CA MET A 136 -4.94 -2.64 2.76
C MET A 136 -5.76 -3.42 1.74
N TRP A 137 -5.33 -4.63 1.39
CA TRP A 137 -6.07 -5.49 0.49
C TRP A 137 -7.39 -5.98 1.09
N GLU A 138 -7.41 -6.33 2.37
CA GLU A 138 -8.63 -6.71 3.08
C GLU A 138 -9.65 -5.57 3.12
N LEU A 139 -9.20 -4.34 3.43
CA LEU A 139 -10.04 -3.16 3.41
C LEU A 139 -10.60 -2.90 2.01
N LEU A 140 -9.73 -3.00 0.99
CA LEU A 140 -10.16 -2.76 -0.38
C LEU A 140 -11.17 -3.80 -0.83
N ALA A 141 -10.94 -5.08 -0.57
CA ALA A 141 -11.88 -6.16 -0.87
C ALA A 141 -13.24 -5.92 -0.18
N ALA A 142 -13.25 -5.55 1.10
CA ALA A 142 -14.47 -5.25 1.84
C ALA A 142 -15.22 -4.04 1.25
N SER A 143 -14.50 -2.98 0.89
CA SER A 143 -15.10 -1.78 0.27
C SER A 143 -15.63 -2.04 -1.14
N TRP A 144 -14.94 -2.88 -1.91
CA TRP A 144 -15.28 -3.23 -3.29
C TRP A 144 -16.55 -4.08 -3.36
N VAL A 145 -16.75 -4.96 -2.37
CA VAL A 145 -17.98 -5.74 -2.22
C VAL A 145 -19.15 -4.86 -1.73
N ALA A 146 -18.87 -3.86 -0.91
CA ALA A 146 -19.90 -2.96 -0.37
C ALA A 146 -20.43 -1.96 -1.42
N ASP A 147 -19.57 -1.47 -2.31
CA ASP A 147 -19.91 -0.53 -3.40
C ASP A 147 -20.31 -1.26 -4.71
N GLY A 148 -20.82 -2.51 -4.61
CA GLY A 148 -21.13 -3.40 -5.75
C GLY A 148 -21.73 -2.67 -6.96
N PRO A 149 -21.45 -3.15 -8.20
CA PRO A 149 -21.57 -2.35 -9.42
C PRO A 149 -22.88 -1.60 -9.37
N ALA A 150 -22.80 -0.27 -9.39
CA ALA A 150 -23.98 0.57 -9.52
C ALA A 150 -24.70 0.05 -10.74
N SER A 151 -25.73 -0.77 -10.52
CA SER A 151 -26.47 -1.41 -11.57
C SER A 151 -26.86 -0.29 -12.51
N ALA A 152 -26.54 -0.43 -13.79
CA ALA A 152 -26.95 0.45 -14.86
C ALA A 152 -28.50 0.57 -15.00
N ALA A 153 -29.26 0.20 -13.98
CA ALA A 153 -30.66 0.52 -13.73
C ALA A 153 -30.83 2.01 -13.35
N GLY A 154 -30.35 2.88 -14.24
CA GLY A 154 -30.63 4.32 -14.24
C GLY A 154 -30.95 4.87 -15.63
N ARG A 155 -30.79 4.08 -16.69
CA ARG A 155 -31.26 4.43 -18.04
C ARG A 155 -32.29 3.41 -18.50
N SER A 156 -33.52 3.58 -18.04
CA SER A 156 -34.67 3.01 -18.72
C SER A 156 -34.87 3.76 -20.05
N GLY A 157 -34.47 3.14 -21.16
CA GLY A 157 -34.84 3.55 -22.52
C GLY A 157 -33.71 3.46 -23.54
N GLY A 158 -33.42 2.27 -24.05
CA GLY A 158 -32.54 2.05 -25.19
C GLY A 158 -32.14 0.57 -25.32
N GLU A 159 -32.37 0.00 -26.49
CA GLU A 159 -32.34 -1.43 -26.88
C GLU A 159 -31.04 -2.19 -26.56
N PRO A 160 -31.07 -3.55 -26.52
CA PRO A 160 -29.88 -4.36 -26.31
C PRO A 160 -29.04 -4.36 -27.59
N ASP A 161 -27.87 -3.73 -27.53
CA ASP A 161 -26.84 -3.88 -28.55
C ASP A 161 -25.85 -4.93 -28.04
N ASP A 162 -25.77 -6.07 -28.75
CA ASP A 162 -24.89 -7.21 -28.50
C ASP A 162 -23.42 -6.81 -28.75
N ASN A 163 -22.81 -6.06 -27.84
CA ASN A 163 -21.37 -5.88 -27.79
C ASN A 163 -20.84 -6.36 -26.43
N ASP A 164 -20.46 -7.64 -26.47
CA ASP A 164 -19.73 -8.38 -25.45
C ASP A 164 -18.28 -7.85 -25.41
N ASP A 165 -18.04 -6.83 -24.58
CA ASP A 165 -16.69 -6.45 -24.15
C ASP A 165 -16.63 -6.63 -22.62
N ASP A 166 -16.08 -7.79 -22.23
CA ASP A 166 -15.73 -8.23 -20.87
C ASP A 166 -14.79 -7.25 -20.16
N ASN A 167 -15.30 -6.09 -19.78
CA ASN A 167 -14.60 -5.14 -18.91
C ASN A 167 -15.47 -4.77 -17.70
N GLU A 168 -16.11 -5.76 -17.09
CA GLU A 168 -16.75 -5.63 -15.78
C GLU A 168 -15.68 -5.39 -14.70
N THR A 169 -15.25 -4.14 -14.60
CA THR A 169 -14.39 -3.68 -13.52
C THR A 169 -15.25 -3.57 -12.27
N GLY A 170 -15.47 -4.68 -11.57
CA GLY A 170 -16.46 -4.73 -10.50
C GLY A 170 -16.94 -6.10 -10.05
N GLY A 171 -16.65 -7.17 -10.80
CA GLY A 171 -17.22 -8.50 -10.54
C GLY A 171 -16.69 -9.20 -9.28
N PRO A 172 -17.37 -10.29 -8.84
CA PRO A 172 -16.94 -11.15 -7.72
C PRO A 172 -15.50 -11.68 -7.86
N ASP A 173 -14.97 -11.71 -9.08
CA ASP A 173 -13.59 -12.11 -9.36
C ASP A 173 -12.56 -11.07 -8.90
N THR A 174 -12.89 -9.78 -8.91
CA THR A 174 -12.00 -8.74 -8.36
C THR A 174 -11.92 -8.87 -6.84
N GLY A 175 -13.05 -9.07 -6.16
CA GLY A 175 -13.06 -9.29 -4.70
C GLY A 175 -12.23 -10.52 -4.29
N ARG A 176 -12.36 -11.63 -5.02
CA ARG A 176 -11.55 -12.84 -4.81
C ARG A 176 -10.06 -12.61 -5.05
N LEU A 177 -9.71 -11.89 -6.12
CA LEU A 177 -8.32 -11.51 -6.40
C LEU A 177 -7.71 -10.72 -5.25
N LEU A 178 -8.42 -9.70 -4.75
CA LEU A 178 -7.95 -8.86 -3.65
C LEU A 178 -7.77 -9.66 -2.34
N LEU A 179 -8.68 -10.58 -2.05
CA LEU A 179 -8.53 -11.49 -0.90
C LEU A 179 -7.35 -12.45 -1.09
N GLY A 180 -7.12 -12.96 -2.30
CA GLY A 180 -5.96 -13.79 -2.61
C GLY A 180 -4.64 -13.05 -2.37
N LEU A 181 -4.56 -11.76 -2.73
CA LEU A 181 -3.41 -10.90 -2.43
C LEU A 181 -3.23 -10.67 -0.92
N ALA A 182 -4.33 -10.56 -0.16
CA ALA A 182 -4.27 -10.48 1.30
C ALA A 182 -3.76 -11.80 1.94
N ASP A 183 -4.21 -12.95 1.45
CA ASP A 183 -3.74 -14.25 1.93
C ASP A 183 -2.27 -14.49 1.57
N GLN A 184 -1.82 -14.06 0.38
CA GLN A 184 -0.40 -14.04 0.03
C GLN A 184 0.40 -13.11 0.97
N ALA A 185 -0.13 -11.94 1.30
CA ALA A 185 0.53 -11.06 2.29
C ALA A 185 0.59 -11.70 3.68
N ARG A 186 -0.39 -12.54 4.06
CA ARG A 186 -0.37 -13.29 5.32
C ARG A 186 0.75 -14.33 5.34
N SER A 187 0.93 -15.11 4.27
CA SER A 187 2.03 -16.09 4.20
C SER A 187 3.41 -15.41 4.22
N GLN A 188 3.54 -14.24 3.57
CA GLN A 188 4.73 -13.39 3.65
C GLN A 188 4.99 -12.93 5.11
N GLU A 189 3.96 -12.47 5.82
CA GLU A 189 4.08 -12.06 7.22
C GLU A 189 4.56 -13.22 8.11
N GLU A 190 3.97 -14.40 7.95
CA GLU A 190 4.34 -15.60 8.74
C GLU A 190 5.80 -15.98 8.53
N LEU A 191 6.27 -15.98 7.28
CA LEU A 191 7.68 -16.21 6.97
C LEU A 191 8.59 -15.17 7.64
N LEU A 192 8.24 -13.89 7.54
CA LEU A 192 9.02 -12.81 8.13
C LEU A 192 9.04 -12.85 9.66
N GLU A 193 7.93 -13.22 10.29
CA GLU A 193 7.84 -13.42 11.73
C GLU A 193 8.70 -14.59 12.20
N GLN A 194 8.74 -15.70 11.45
CA GLN A 194 9.64 -16.82 11.74
C GLN A 194 11.10 -16.38 11.69
N LEU A 195 11.51 -15.69 10.62
CA LEU A 195 12.88 -15.17 10.49
C LEU A 195 13.21 -14.17 11.60
N ARG A 196 12.28 -13.26 11.92
CA ARG A 196 12.44 -12.28 13.01
C ARG A 196 12.69 -12.97 14.35
N ARG A 197 11.98 -14.06 14.66
CA ARG A 197 12.20 -14.82 15.89
C ARG A 197 13.58 -15.47 15.90
N THR A 198 13.97 -16.12 14.81
CA THR A 198 15.30 -16.76 14.69
C THR A 198 16.42 -15.74 14.89
N TYR A 199 16.40 -14.64 14.16
CA TYR A 199 17.43 -13.61 14.27
C TYR A 199 17.35 -12.82 15.57
N GLY A 200 16.15 -12.62 16.13
CA GLY A 200 15.94 -11.93 17.39
C GLY A 200 16.51 -12.68 18.58
N LEU A 201 16.42 -14.01 18.60
CA LEU A 201 17.04 -14.85 19.64
C LEU A 201 18.57 -14.77 19.57
N ALA A 202 19.14 -14.80 18.36
CA ALA A 202 20.58 -14.71 18.14
C ALA A 202 21.21 -13.35 18.54
N VAL A 203 20.43 -12.29 18.78
CA VAL A 203 20.97 -11.00 19.28
C VAL A 203 21.39 -11.10 20.76
N PHE A 204 20.83 -12.04 21.51
CA PHE A 204 21.01 -12.14 22.97
C PHE A 204 21.91 -13.32 23.40
N GLU A 205 22.50 -14.05 22.45
CA GLU A 205 23.46 -15.15 22.65
C GLU A 205 24.89 -14.69 22.39
#